data_AF-X1HCU4-F1
#
_entry.id   AF-X1HCU4-F1
#
_cell.length_a   1.000
_cell.length_b   1.000
_cell.length_c   1.000
_cell.angle_alpha   90.00
_cell.angle_beta   90.00
_cell.angle_gamma   90.00
#
_symmetry.space_group_name_H-M   'P 1'
#
loop_
_entity.id
_entity.type
_entity.pdbx_description
1 polymer ?
#
loop_
_entity_poly.entity_id
_entity_poly.type
_entity_poly.pdbx_seq_one_letter_code
_entity_poly.pdbx_strand_id
1 'polypeptide(L)' 'RMFDTWYQLSRLLKSHRLDISPVITHRLKFEEFEKGFELMRSGNCGKIILL' A
#
# COMPACT_ATOMS: atom_id res chain seq x y z
N ARG A 1 -8.85 -9.35 21.49
CA ARG A 1 -8.66 -8.01 20.86
C ARG A 1 -7.63 -8.11 19.73
N MET A 2 -7.96 -8.79 18.63
CA MET A 2 -7.02 -9.02 17.52
C MET A 2 -7.23 -8.04 16.36
N PHE A 3 -8.42 -7.44 16.25
CA PHE A 3 -8.83 -6.64 15.10
C PHE A 3 -9.17 -5.19 15.42
N ASP A 4 -9.04 -4.76 16.68
CA ASP A 4 -9.46 -3.42 17.13
C ASP A 4 -8.79 -2.32 16.30
N THR A 5 -7.48 -2.45 16.03
CA THR A 5 -6.71 -1.51 15.21
C THR A 5 -7.13 -1.55 13.73
N TRP A 6 -7.46 -2.74 13.21
CA TRP A 6 -7.97 -2.91 11.84
C TRP A 6 -9.32 -2.22 11.66
N TYR A 7 -10.23 -2.36 12.63
CA TYR A 7 -11.53 -1.68 12.59
C TYR A 7 -11.39 -0.17 12.72
N GLN A 8 -10.49 0.33 13.56
CA GLN A 8 -10.18 1.76 13.66
C GLN A 8 -9.70 2.32 12.32
N LEU A 9 -8.71 1.67 11.69
CA LEU A 9 -8.17 2.11 10.40
C LEU A 9 -9.23 2.03 9.29
N SER A 10 -10.01 0.95 9.22
CA SER A 10 -11.08 0.81 8.23
C SER A 10 -12.12 1.93 8.34
N ARG A 11 -12.50 2.31 9.57
CA ARG A 11 -13.41 3.43 9.83
C ARG A 11 -12.82 4.77 9.38
N LEU A 12 -11.53 5.01 9.65
CA LEU A 12 -10.84 6.23 9.21
C LEU A 12 -10.84 6.35 7.69
N LEU A 13 -10.47 5.28 6.98
CA LEU A 13 -10.46 5.26 5.51
C LEU A 13 -11.87 5.47 4.92
N LYS A 14 -12.88 4.76 5.46
CA LYS A 14 -14.28 4.91 5.01
C LYS A 14 -14.85 6.31 5.25
N SER A 15 -14.37 7.02 6.26
CA SER A 15 -14.83 8.37 6.57
C SER A 15 -14.36 9.43 5.57
N HIS A 16 -13.47 9.08 4.62
CA HIS A 16 -12.85 9.99 3.65
C HIS A 16 -12.06 11.15 4.29
N ARG A 17 -11.75 11.06 5.59
CA ARG A 17 -10.94 12.05 6.33
C ARG A 17 -9.43 11.84 6.19
N LEU A 18 -9.02 10.76 5.54
CA LEU A 18 -7.64 10.40 5.32
C LEU A 18 -7.49 9.84 3.90
N ASP A 19 -6.80 10.57 3.03
CA ASP A 19 -6.37 10.07 1.74
C ASP A 19 -4.98 9.43 1.87
N ILE A 20 -4.91 8.12 1.65
CA ILE A 20 -3.67 7.34 1.69
C ILE A 20 -3.07 7.09 0.30
N SER A 21 -3.74 7.57 -0.76
CA SER A 21 -3.29 7.40 -2.15
C SER A 21 -1.83 7.86 -2.37
N PRO A 22 -1.35 8.97 -1.76
CA PRO A 22 0.04 9.42 -1.94
C PRO A 22 1.11 8.45 -1.44
N VAL A 23 0.77 7.52 -0.53
CA VAL A 23 1.71 6.51 -0.02
C VAL A 23 1.98 5.43 -1.08
N ILE A 24 1.06 5.23 -2.02
CA ILE A 24 1.20 4.26 -3.12
C ILE A 24 2.07 4.88 -4.20
N THR A 25 3.36 4.54 -4.17
CA THR A 25 4.35 5.06 -5.11
C THR A 25 4.33 4.36 -6.47
N HIS A 26 3.97 3.07 -6.52
CA HIS A 26 4.02 2.27 -7.74
C HIS A 26 2.82 1.34 -7.86
N ARG A 27 2.32 1.20 -9.08
CA ARG A 27 1.33 0.20 -9.49
C ARG A 27 1.92 -0.57 -10.66
N LEU A 28 2.12 -1.86 -10.49
CA LEU A 28 2.71 -2.74 -11.49
C LEU A 28 1.73 -3.86 -11.79
N LYS A 29 1.85 -4.47 -12.97
CA LYS A 29 1.11 -5.70 -13.23
C LYS A 29 1.63 -6.84 -12.36
N PHE A 30 0.79 -7.82 -12.05
CA PHE A 30 1.18 -8.98 -11.27
C PHE A 30 2.40 -9.71 -11.85
N GLU A 31 2.53 -9.78 -13.17
CA GLU A 31 3.67 -10.43 -13.84
C GLU A 31 5.00 -9.67 -13.65
N GLU A 32 4.95 -8.39 -13.28
CA GLU A 32 6.13 -7.55 -13.01
C GLU A 32 6.60 -7.61 -11.54
N PHE A 33 6.24 -8.68 -10.81
CA PHE A 33 6.59 -8.81 -9.39
C PHE A 33 8.10 -8.67 -9.12
N GLU A 34 8.95 -9.23 -9.98
CA GLU A 34 10.42 -9.17 -9.84
C GLU A 34 10.93 -7.73 -9.81
N LYS A 35 10.49 -6.90 -10.76
CA LYS A 35 10.77 -5.47 -10.81
C LYS A 35 10.30 -4.76 -9.54
N GLY A 36 9.13 -5.14 -9.02
CA GLY A 36 8.63 -4.64 -7.73
C GLY A 36 9.59 -4.94 -6.58
N PHE A 37 10.11 -6.18 -6.51
CA PHE A 37 11.08 -6.57 -5.49
C PHE A 37 12.43 -5.85 -5.63
N GLU A 38 12.91 -5.61 -6.86
CA GLU A 38 14.13 -4.83 -7.09
C GLU A 38 13.98 -3.37 -6.63
N LEU A 39 12.84 -2.73 -6.93
CA LEU A 39 12.53 -1.38 -6.45
C LEU A 39 12.51 -1.33 -4.92
N MET A 40 11.91 -2.33 -4.26
CA MET A 40 11.92 -2.46 -2.81
C MET A 40 13.34 -2.62 -2.25
N ARG A 41 14.18 -3.46 -2.87
CA ARG A 41 15.58 -3.67 -2.43
C ARG A 41 16.45 -2.43 -2.62
N SER A 42 16.22 -1.67 -3.69
CA SER A 42 16.97 -0.43 -3.96
C SER A 42 16.55 0.75 -3.08
N GLY A 43 15.45 0.61 -2.31
CA GLY A 43 14.91 1.67 -1.47
C GLY A 43 14.14 2.75 -2.24
N ASN A 44 13.97 2.60 -3.56
CA ASN A 44 13.32 3.57 -4.43
C ASN A 44 11.80 3.38 -4.51
N CYS A 45 11.15 2.96 -3.42
CA CYS A 45 9.69 2.86 -3.36
C CYS A 45 9.16 3.05 -1.93
N GLY A 46 7.93 3.55 -1.79
CA GLY A 46 7.23 3.60 -0.51
C GLY A 46 6.26 2.43 -0.34
N LYS A 47 5.33 2.28 -1.27
CA LYS A 47 4.41 1.14 -1.36
C LYS A 47 4.17 0.79 -2.83
N ILE A 48 4.23 -0.50 -3.12
CA ILE A 48 3.95 -1.08 -4.44
C ILE A 48 2.66 -1.89 -4.34
N ILE A 49 1.77 -1.72 -5.32
CA ILE A 49 0.60 -2.57 -5.53
C ILE A 49 0.82 -3.36 -6.81
N LEU A 50 0.69 -4.68 -6.72
CA LEU A 50 0.60 -5.56 -7.86
C LEU A 50 -0.87 -5.74 -8.21
N LEU A 51 -1.23 -5.42 -9.45
CA LEU A 51 -2.59 -5.47 -9.99
C LEU A 51 -2.79 -6.70 -10.88
#